data_AF-A0A812HPF4-F1
#
_entry.id   AF-A0A812HPF4-F1
#
_cell.length_a   1.000
_cell.length_b   1.000
_cell.length_c   1.000
_cell.angle_alpha   90.00
_cell.angle_beta   90.00
_cell.angle_gamma   90.00
#
_symmetry.space_group_name_H-M   'P 1'
#
loop_
_entity.id
_entity.type
_entity.pdbx_description
1 polymer ?
#
loop_
_entity_poly.entity_id
_entity_poly.type
_entity_poly.pdbx_seq_one_letter_code
_entity_poly.pdbx_strand_id
1 'polypeptide(L)'
;MELSKRSFFLGAALGLILGLAPSQLRQGCKAVTCQICQPCQPCLCQVVDATSFTDSVTASTTASTTASTTASATATFVSATATATITTTTMSVLATTSEPNHYVDDRFKVINYYVGHGPWRIPPSGRHSQCGQDWLIMTLLNCVKGGYFVDIASNNATELSNTVFLESFGGWRGVCIEANSQYVYGYKQRTCKLYLAAAGSPVDTLVDFAAWVMNDVWGGIVAPETDNHDPGKRPLESLPLVSLTDILDHAGAPRSIEYLSLDVEGAETMVMRDFHFEKYTFKIITVERPKPELVELLERHGYRKVRRNAHWDDELWLHQPSFPEFDSIWQAFSGADRGGPYLNSSCLSEAEFPQPKWEF
;
A
#
# COMPACT_ATOMS: atom_id res chain seq x y z
N MET A 1 20.29 42.53 19.43
CA MET A 1 19.58 43.53 20.25
C MET A 1 18.11 43.24 20.03
N GLU A 2 17.29 42.83 20.99
CA GLU A 2 17.34 43.00 22.44
C GLU A 2 16.36 41.99 23.08
N LEU A 3 16.86 41.25 24.08
CA LEU A 3 16.24 40.74 25.32
C LEU A 3 14.76 40.31 25.32
N SER A 4 14.38 39.14 25.85
CA SER A 4 14.50 38.83 27.28
C SER A 4 14.16 37.35 27.61
N LYS A 5 15.00 36.74 28.44
CA LYS A 5 14.85 35.46 29.15
C LYS A 5 14.13 35.67 30.49
N ARG A 6 13.38 34.66 30.96
CA ARG A 6 13.21 34.13 32.35
C ARG A 6 11.87 33.37 32.42
N SER A 7 11.79 32.14 32.92
CA SER A 7 11.95 31.73 34.33
C SER A 7 12.10 30.19 34.38
N PHE A 8 13.17 29.62 34.94
CA PHE A 8 13.50 29.31 36.35
C PHE A 8 13.31 27.83 36.72
N PHE A 9 14.46 27.25 37.08
CA PHE A 9 14.73 25.98 37.74
C PHE A 9 13.94 25.76 39.05
N LEU A 10 13.53 24.51 39.28
CA LEU A 10 13.31 23.86 40.59
C LEU A 10 13.50 22.35 40.34
N GLY A 11 14.27 21.54 41.05
CA GLY A 11 15.15 21.71 42.19
C GLY A 11 15.96 20.41 42.35
N ALA A 12 17.18 20.52 42.87
CA ALA A 12 18.02 19.40 43.24
C ALA A 12 18.29 19.44 44.76
N ALA A 13 18.56 18.25 45.30
CA ALA A 13 19.23 17.91 46.56
C ALA A 13 18.36 17.54 47.76
N LEU A 14 18.48 16.26 48.15
CA LEU A 14 18.54 15.84 49.54
C LEU A 14 19.44 14.59 49.67
N GLY A 15 20.36 14.60 50.65
CA GLY A 15 20.85 13.39 51.32
C GLY A 15 22.26 12.89 50.99
N LEU A 16 23.24 13.34 51.78
CA LEU A 16 24.63 12.86 51.81
C LEU A 16 24.78 11.68 52.79
N ILE A 17 25.92 10.96 52.69
CA ILE A 17 26.59 10.07 53.69
C ILE A 17 26.33 8.57 53.51
N LEU A 18 27.32 7.89 52.92
CA LEU A 18 28.17 6.90 53.59
C LEU A 18 29.34 6.56 52.65
N GLY A 19 30.51 7.12 52.93
CA GLY A 19 31.72 6.89 52.15
C GLY A 19 32.37 5.55 52.48
N LEU A 20 32.72 4.80 51.44
CA LEU A 20 33.83 3.84 51.44
C LEU A 20 34.43 3.77 50.03
N ALA A 21 35.75 3.91 49.96
CA ALA A 21 36.58 3.80 48.76
C ALA A 21 37.28 2.40 48.77
N PRO A 22 38.00 1.99 47.70
CA PRO A 22 37.79 0.73 47.00
C PRO A 22 38.88 -0.33 47.25
N SER A 23 38.59 -1.62 47.04
CA SER A 23 39.65 -2.60 46.76
C SER A 23 39.16 -3.81 45.94
N GLN A 24 39.77 -3.92 44.75
CA GLN A 24 40.36 -5.13 44.15
C GLN A 24 39.48 -6.40 44.00
N LEU A 25 39.06 -6.66 42.76
CA LEU A 25 39.19 -7.98 42.11
C LEU A 25 39.08 -7.78 40.58
N ARG A 26 40.22 -7.47 39.94
CA ARG A 26 40.44 -7.67 38.50
C ARG A 26 41.52 -8.74 38.38
N GLN A 27 41.20 -9.83 37.70
CA GLN A 27 41.87 -10.27 36.47
C GLN A 27 41.36 -11.65 36.07
N GLY A 28 40.78 -11.73 34.88
CA GLY A 28 40.48 -13.03 34.25
C GLY A 28 39.22 -13.08 33.40
N CYS A 29 39.05 -12.18 32.41
CA CYS A 29 38.57 -12.54 31.06
C CYS A 29 38.39 -11.29 30.19
N LYS A 30 38.89 -11.36 28.96
CA LYS A 30 38.77 -10.32 27.93
C LYS A 30 37.29 -10.18 27.52
N ALA A 31 36.74 -8.97 27.62
CA ALA A 31 35.44 -8.63 27.06
C ALA A 31 35.62 -8.10 25.63
N VAL A 32 34.98 -8.75 24.66
CA VAL A 32 34.60 -8.12 23.38
C VAL A 32 33.19 -7.59 23.59
N THR A 33 33.06 -6.28 23.41
CA THR A 33 31.86 -5.47 23.61
C THR A 33 30.78 -5.75 22.56
N CYS A 34 29.58 -6.09 23.02
CA CYS A 34 28.32 -5.87 22.31
C CYS A 34 27.29 -5.40 23.36
N GLN A 35 26.87 -4.14 23.29
CA GLN A 35 25.87 -3.57 24.20
C GLN A 35 25.00 -2.54 23.47
N ILE A 36 23.80 -2.96 23.03
CA ILE A 36 22.52 -2.29 23.33
C ILE A 36 21.45 -3.39 23.45
N CYS A 37 21.24 -3.89 24.67
CA CYS A 37 19.96 -4.38 25.20
C CYS A 37 20.23 -4.78 26.68
N GLN A 38 19.57 -4.11 27.64
CA GLN A 38 19.58 -4.52 29.04
C GLN A 38 18.62 -5.71 29.29
N PRO A 39 18.84 -6.53 30.34
CA PRO A 39 18.26 -7.86 30.47
C PRO A 39 16.93 -7.89 31.22
N CYS A 40 15.99 -8.72 30.76
CA CYS A 40 14.82 -9.17 31.53
C CYS A 40 15.23 -10.17 32.62
N GLN A 41 14.54 -10.09 33.77
CA GLN A 41 14.66 -11.01 34.93
C GLN A 41 14.26 -12.46 34.57
N PRO A 42 14.79 -13.48 35.27
CA PRO A 42 14.59 -14.89 34.91
C PRO A 42 13.25 -15.45 35.42
N CYS A 43 12.41 -15.96 34.52
CA CYS A 43 11.28 -16.82 34.86
C CYS A 43 11.73 -18.28 34.99
N LEU A 44 11.29 -18.93 36.08
CA LEU A 44 11.51 -20.34 36.36
C LEU A 44 10.99 -21.23 35.21
N CYS A 45 11.87 -22.05 34.64
CA CYS A 45 11.47 -23.17 33.78
C CYS A 45 11.08 -24.36 34.66
N GLN A 46 9.81 -24.76 34.61
CA GLN A 46 9.41 -26.11 35.00
C GLN A 46 9.58 -27.04 33.80
N VAL A 47 10.35 -28.11 34.03
CA VAL A 47 10.59 -29.21 33.10
C VAL A 47 9.30 -30.02 32.96
N VAL A 48 8.87 -30.31 31.73
CA VAL A 48 7.86 -31.33 31.46
C VAL A 48 8.47 -32.32 30.46
N ASP A 49 8.51 -33.59 30.87
CA ASP A 49 9.11 -34.73 30.16
C ASP A 49 8.51 -34.92 28.75
N ALA A 50 9.40 -35.14 27.78
CA ALA A 50 9.05 -35.58 26.43
C ALA A 50 9.10 -37.12 26.38
N THR A 51 7.96 -37.76 26.11
CA THR A 51 7.90 -39.17 25.69
C THR A 51 7.44 -39.27 24.23
N SER A 52 8.37 -39.77 23.42
CA SER A 52 8.25 -40.50 22.15
C SER A 52 6.91 -40.49 21.38
N PHE A 53 6.97 -40.00 20.13
CA PHE A 53 6.22 -40.57 19.01
C PHE A 53 7.11 -40.60 17.76
N THR A 54 7.42 -41.81 17.30
CA THR A 54 7.91 -42.11 15.97
C THR A 54 6.75 -42.70 15.19
N ASP A 55 6.54 -42.30 13.94
CA ASP A 55 6.15 -43.27 12.91
C ASP A 55 6.45 -42.78 11.48
N SER A 56 6.68 -43.80 10.67
CA SER A 56 7.45 -43.91 9.44
C SER A 56 6.78 -43.39 8.16
N VAL A 57 7.63 -42.92 7.25
CA VAL A 57 7.34 -42.71 5.83
C VAL A 57 7.55 -44.03 5.08
N THR A 58 6.56 -44.46 4.28
CA THR A 58 6.73 -45.50 3.26
C THR A 58 6.34 -44.96 1.89
N ALA A 59 7.33 -44.84 1.01
CA ALA A 59 7.15 -44.69 -0.43
C ALA A 59 6.98 -46.08 -1.07
N SER A 60 6.10 -46.19 -2.07
CA SER A 60 6.09 -47.35 -2.96
C SER A 60 6.00 -46.90 -4.42
N THR A 61 7.01 -47.29 -5.17
CA THR A 61 7.07 -47.37 -6.63
C THR A 61 6.65 -48.78 -7.03
N THR A 62 5.98 -48.95 -8.19
CA THR A 62 6.13 -50.19 -8.98
C THR A 62 5.64 -49.98 -10.41
N ALA A 63 6.34 -50.68 -11.31
CA ALA A 63 6.36 -50.52 -12.75
C ALA A 63 5.41 -51.49 -13.49
N SER A 64 5.24 -51.19 -14.77
CA SER A 64 4.57 -51.95 -15.83
C SER A 64 5.11 -53.37 -16.02
N THR A 65 4.22 -54.30 -16.39
CA THR A 65 4.56 -55.47 -17.22
C THR A 65 3.33 -55.98 -17.99
N THR A 66 3.56 -56.32 -19.26
CA THR A 66 2.66 -56.95 -20.22
C THR A 66 2.74 -58.48 -20.12
N ALA A 67 1.62 -59.19 -20.28
CA ALA A 67 1.58 -60.54 -20.87
C ALA A 67 0.15 -61.00 -21.18
N SER A 68 -0.04 -61.51 -22.38
CA SER A 68 -1.22 -62.12 -22.97
C SER A 68 -1.42 -63.57 -22.51
N THR A 69 -2.66 -64.03 -22.32
CA THR A 69 -3.06 -65.43 -22.54
C THR A 69 -4.49 -65.51 -23.06
N THR A 70 -4.66 -66.35 -24.08
CA THR A 70 -5.91 -66.71 -24.76
C THR A 70 -6.59 -67.89 -24.06
N ALA A 71 -7.91 -67.84 -23.95
CA ALA A 71 -8.73 -69.05 -23.82
C ALA A 71 -10.15 -68.79 -24.37
N SER A 72 -10.57 -69.67 -25.27
CA SER A 72 -11.84 -69.69 -25.98
C SER A 72 -12.88 -70.51 -25.20
N ALA A 73 -14.13 -70.04 -25.16
CA ALA A 73 -15.29 -70.89 -24.90
C ALA A 73 -16.49 -70.37 -25.72
N THR A 74 -17.03 -71.24 -26.57
CA THR A 74 -18.20 -71.05 -27.44
C THR A 74 -19.49 -71.45 -26.75
N ALA A 75 -20.56 -70.65 -26.84
CA ALA A 75 -21.96 -71.11 -26.98
C ALA A 75 -22.94 -69.97 -27.33
N THR A 76 -23.30 -69.93 -28.62
CA THR A 76 -24.61 -69.74 -29.27
C THR A 76 -25.76 -68.83 -28.76
N PHE A 77 -26.18 -67.98 -29.72
CA PHE A 77 -27.51 -67.41 -30.07
C PHE A 77 -28.22 -66.46 -29.10
N VAL A 78 -28.51 -65.24 -29.57
CA VAL A 78 -29.81 -64.79 -30.12
C VAL A 78 -29.58 -63.41 -30.77
N SER A 79 -30.14 -63.20 -31.97
CA SER A 79 -30.08 -61.93 -32.70
C SER A 79 -30.85 -60.83 -31.98
N ALA A 80 -30.14 -59.79 -31.54
CA ALA A 80 -30.74 -58.52 -31.15
C ALA A 80 -30.11 -57.42 -32.02
N THR A 81 -30.87 -56.93 -32.99
CA THR A 81 -30.57 -55.69 -33.71
C THR A 81 -30.74 -54.53 -32.72
N ALA A 82 -29.62 -54.04 -32.19
CA ALA A 82 -29.60 -52.79 -31.43
C ALA A 82 -29.37 -51.62 -32.41
N THR A 83 -30.40 -50.81 -32.60
CA THR A 83 -30.30 -49.53 -33.31
C THR A 83 -29.51 -48.56 -32.41
N ALA A 84 -28.25 -48.28 -32.76
CA ALA A 84 -27.46 -47.27 -32.06
C ALA A 84 -27.93 -45.87 -32.53
N THR A 85 -28.69 -45.18 -31.69
CA THR A 85 -28.97 -43.75 -31.86
C THR A 85 -27.67 -43.00 -31.57
N ILE A 86 -27.05 -42.42 -32.61
CA ILE A 86 -25.90 -41.53 -32.45
C ILE A 86 -26.44 -40.21 -31.88
N THR A 87 -26.39 -40.05 -30.57
CA THR A 87 -26.58 -38.76 -29.92
C THR A 87 -25.29 -37.97 -30.12
N THR A 88 -25.26 -37.08 -31.10
CA THR A 88 -24.21 -36.06 -31.21
C THR A 88 -24.34 -35.11 -30.03
N THR A 89 -23.66 -35.40 -28.93
CA THR A 89 -23.40 -34.44 -27.87
C THR A 89 -22.43 -33.42 -28.43
N THR A 90 -22.94 -32.26 -28.84
CA THR A 90 -22.12 -31.08 -29.08
C THR A 90 -21.44 -30.71 -27.76
N MET A 91 -20.18 -31.12 -27.59
CA MET A 91 -19.31 -30.50 -26.60
C MET A 91 -19.14 -29.04 -27.01
N SER A 92 -19.91 -28.16 -26.38
CA SER A 92 -19.51 -26.77 -26.26
C SER A 92 -18.23 -26.75 -25.42
N VAL A 93 -17.09 -26.74 -26.09
CA VAL A 93 -15.82 -26.38 -25.47
C VAL A 93 -16.00 -24.91 -25.07
N LEU A 94 -16.35 -24.69 -23.80
CA LEU A 94 -16.12 -23.42 -23.16
C LEU A 94 -14.61 -23.20 -23.26
N ALA A 95 -14.22 -22.36 -24.22
CA ALA A 95 -12.89 -21.79 -24.24
C ALA A 95 -12.78 -20.99 -22.94
N THR A 96 -12.24 -21.63 -21.90
CA THR A 96 -11.64 -20.89 -20.80
C THR A 96 -10.52 -20.11 -21.45
N THR A 97 -10.75 -18.81 -21.66
CA THR A 97 -9.65 -17.87 -21.84
C THR A 97 -8.77 -18.09 -20.62
N SER A 98 -7.67 -18.83 -20.79
CA SER A 98 -6.61 -18.81 -19.81
C SER A 98 -6.23 -17.34 -19.70
N GLU A 99 -6.63 -16.72 -18.61
CA GLU A 99 -6.11 -15.42 -18.18
C GLU A 99 -4.61 -15.42 -18.51
N PRO A 100 -4.10 -14.39 -19.21
CA PRO A 100 -2.69 -14.36 -19.56
C PRO A 100 -1.91 -14.60 -18.28
N ASN A 101 -1.01 -15.61 -18.30
CA ASN A 101 -0.15 -15.97 -17.17
C ASN A 101 0.19 -14.71 -16.38
N HIS A 102 -0.46 -14.56 -15.24
CA HIS A 102 -0.29 -13.38 -14.41
C HIS A 102 1.14 -13.50 -13.91
N TYR A 103 2.05 -12.76 -14.55
CA TYR A 103 3.45 -12.71 -14.14
C TYR A 103 3.45 -12.06 -12.76
N VAL A 104 3.41 -12.88 -11.73
CA VAL A 104 3.63 -12.44 -10.36
C VAL A 104 5.13 -12.26 -10.26
N ASP A 105 5.56 -11.02 -10.23
CA ASP A 105 6.96 -10.69 -10.01
C ASP A 105 7.43 -11.32 -8.69
N ASP A 106 8.29 -12.34 -8.80
CA ASP A 106 8.78 -13.14 -7.68
C ASP A 106 9.80 -12.39 -6.80
N ARG A 107 10.16 -11.16 -7.19
CA ARG A 107 11.00 -10.25 -6.42
C ARG A 107 10.25 -9.63 -5.23
N PHE A 108 8.93 -9.59 -5.25
CA PHE A 108 8.15 -9.16 -4.08
C PHE A 108 8.20 -10.21 -2.98
N LYS A 109 8.55 -9.76 -1.77
CA LYS A 109 8.61 -10.60 -0.57
C LYS A 109 7.50 -10.23 0.39
N VAL A 110 6.80 -11.25 0.90
CA VAL A 110 5.75 -11.07 1.90
C VAL A 110 6.36 -10.95 3.29
N ILE A 111 6.06 -9.84 3.98
CA ILE A 111 6.37 -9.64 5.40
C ILE A 111 5.07 -9.79 6.20
N ASN A 112 5.03 -10.79 7.09
CA ASN A 112 3.86 -11.05 7.92
C ASN A 112 3.99 -10.38 9.28
N TYR A 113 2.95 -9.65 9.70
CA TYR A 113 2.82 -9.08 11.04
C TYR A 113 1.67 -9.73 11.80
N TYR A 114 1.92 -10.19 13.03
CA TYR A 114 0.86 -10.67 13.92
C TYR A 114 0.29 -9.49 14.72
N VAL A 115 -0.99 -9.19 14.50
CA VAL A 115 -1.68 -8.10 15.21
C VAL A 115 -2.52 -8.59 16.39
N GLY A 116 -2.82 -9.87 16.51
CA GLY A 116 -3.70 -10.39 17.57
C GLY A 116 -5.18 -10.04 17.36
N HIS A 117 -6.01 -10.25 18.39
CA HIS A 117 -7.48 -10.24 18.30
C HIS A 117 -8.16 -8.88 18.59
N GLY A 118 -7.39 -7.84 18.93
CA GLY A 118 -7.94 -6.51 19.29
C GLY A 118 -8.39 -5.67 18.08
N PRO A 119 -9.23 -4.64 18.28
CA PRO A 119 -9.63 -3.74 17.21
C PRO A 119 -8.51 -2.72 16.95
N TRP A 120 -7.48 -3.13 16.22
CA TRP A 120 -6.42 -2.22 15.73
C TRP A 120 -6.87 -1.35 14.57
N ARG A 121 -8.12 -1.53 14.12
CA ARG A 121 -8.67 -0.83 12.98
C ARG A 121 -8.98 0.60 13.37
N ILE A 122 -8.54 1.50 12.52
CA ILE A 122 -8.83 2.92 12.65
C ILE A 122 -10.33 3.11 12.38
N PRO A 123 -11.11 3.64 13.34
CA PRO A 123 -12.51 3.97 13.09
C PRO A 123 -12.59 5.17 12.14
N PRO A 124 -13.69 5.32 11.39
CA PRO A 124 -14.01 6.58 10.75
C PRO A 124 -13.90 7.71 11.77
N SER A 125 -13.19 8.78 11.41
CA SER A 125 -13.08 9.96 12.25
C SER A 125 -13.34 11.21 11.41
N GLY A 126 -13.78 12.29 12.05
CA GLY A 126 -13.91 13.59 11.40
C GLY A 126 -12.57 14.31 11.17
N ARG A 127 -11.43 13.63 11.37
CA ARG A 127 -10.13 14.16 10.95
C ARG A 127 -9.98 13.88 9.47
N HIS A 128 -9.92 14.96 8.69
CA HIS A 128 -9.76 14.88 7.26
C HIS A 128 -8.29 14.69 6.88
N SER A 129 -8.09 14.07 5.73
CA SER A 129 -6.83 14.04 4.99
C SER A 129 -6.22 15.44 4.75
N GLN A 130 -5.00 15.48 4.20
CA GLN A 130 -4.38 16.72 3.76
C GLN A 130 -5.33 17.47 2.82
N CYS A 131 -5.65 18.72 3.17
CA CYS A 131 -6.54 19.60 2.41
C CYS A 131 -7.95 19.02 2.12
N GLY A 132 -8.41 18.01 2.87
CA GLY A 132 -9.76 17.46 2.73
C GLY A 132 -9.98 16.64 1.45
N GLN A 133 -8.92 16.09 0.87
CA GLN A 133 -8.99 15.25 -0.34
C GLN A 133 -9.94 14.07 -0.16
N ASP A 134 -9.79 13.27 0.89
CA ASP A 134 -10.66 12.14 1.24
C ASP A 134 -12.15 12.48 1.22
N TRP A 135 -12.54 13.61 1.81
CA TRP A 135 -13.90 14.11 1.82
C TRP A 135 -14.39 14.44 0.40
N LEU A 136 -13.54 15.09 -0.40
CA LEU A 136 -13.84 15.44 -1.78
C LEU A 136 -14.03 14.20 -2.66
N ILE A 137 -13.12 13.23 -2.56
CA ILE A 137 -13.18 11.96 -3.30
C ILE A 137 -14.48 11.21 -2.98
N MET A 138 -14.79 11.04 -1.69
CA MET A 138 -16.03 10.39 -1.28
C MET A 138 -17.26 11.13 -1.78
N THR A 139 -17.25 12.47 -1.76
CA THR A 139 -18.38 13.27 -2.23
C THR A 139 -18.58 13.16 -3.74
N LEU A 140 -17.51 13.24 -4.52
CA LEU A 140 -17.56 13.12 -5.99
C LEU A 140 -18.02 11.73 -6.45
N LEU A 141 -17.75 10.69 -5.65
CA LEU A 141 -18.18 9.32 -5.91
C LEU A 141 -19.47 8.95 -5.17
N ASN A 142 -20.22 9.94 -4.66
CA ASN A 142 -21.48 9.76 -3.96
C ASN A 142 -21.41 8.70 -2.84
N CYS A 143 -20.33 8.75 -2.06
CA CYS A 143 -20.01 7.85 -0.96
C CYS A 143 -20.06 6.36 -1.32
N VAL A 144 -19.63 6.02 -2.53
CA VAL A 144 -19.50 4.62 -2.98
C VAL A 144 -18.82 3.76 -1.91
N LYS A 145 -19.35 2.57 -1.69
CA LYS A 145 -18.80 1.58 -0.76
C LYS A 145 -17.99 0.53 -1.51
N GLY A 146 -16.92 0.05 -0.88
CA GLY A 146 -16.10 -1.03 -1.44
C GLY A 146 -15.32 -0.65 -2.70
N GLY A 147 -14.97 0.63 -2.88
CA GLY A 147 -14.09 1.08 -3.97
C GLY A 147 -12.64 0.61 -3.80
N TYR A 148 -11.81 0.96 -4.78
CA TYR A 148 -10.38 0.69 -4.77
C TYR A 148 -9.56 1.98 -4.86
N PHE A 149 -8.54 2.12 -4.01
CA PHE A 149 -7.60 3.24 -4.08
C PHE A 149 -6.14 2.78 -4.25
N VAL A 150 -5.32 3.69 -4.72
CA VAL A 150 -3.86 3.60 -4.73
C VAL A 150 -3.31 4.88 -4.09
N ASP A 151 -2.36 4.72 -3.17
CA ASP A 151 -1.74 5.82 -2.43
C ASP A 151 -0.22 5.69 -2.52
N ILE A 152 0.45 6.61 -3.22
CA ILE A 152 1.89 6.58 -3.46
C ILE A 152 2.56 7.63 -2.57
N ALA A 153 3.67 7.25 -1.92
CA ALA A 153 4.22 7.94 -0.75
C ALA A 153 3.16 8.18 0.32
N SER A 154 2.42 7.09 0.60
CA SER A 154 1.30 7.06 1.56
C SER A 154 1.65 7.48 3.00
N ASN A 155 2.95 7.61 3.31
CA ASN A 155 3.49 8.23 4.51
C ASN A 155 2.94 7.57 5.79
N ASN A 156 2.64 8.36 6.83
CA ASN A 156 2.06 7.89 8.07
C ASN A 156 0.70 7.21 7.83
N ALA A 157 0.54 6.01 8.38
CA ALA A 157 -0.67 5.21 8.23
C ALA A 157 -1.97 5.92 8.66
N THR A 158 -1.90 6.94 9.53
CA THR A 158 -3.09 7.61 10.09
C THR A 158 -3.06 9.13 9.96
N GLU A 159 -1.89 9.74 10.06
CA GLU A 159 -1.76 11.20 10.07
C GLU A 159 -1.62 11.69 8.63
N LEU A 160 -2.42 12.70 8.27
CA LEU A 160 -2.46 13.28 6.91
C LEU A 160 -2.79 12.30 5.78
N SER A 161 -3.12 11.03 6.09
CA SER A 161 -3.43 10.02 5.07
C SER A 161 -4.65 10.40 4.23
N ASN A 162 -4.48 10.40 2.91
CA ASN A 162 -5.53 10.66 1.93
C ASN A 162 -6.53 9.50 1.79
N THR A 163 -6.22 8.33 2.34
CA THR A 163 -6.93 7.08 2.04
C THR A 163 -7.47 6.33 3.25
N VAL A 164 -7.09 6.72 4.48
CA VAL A 164 -7.57 6.06 5.70
C VAL A 164 -9.06 6.19 5.92
N PHE A 165 -9.62 7.33 5.54
CA PHE A 165 -11.05 7.55 5.60
C PHE A 165 -11.80 6.70 4.55
N LEU A 166 -11.23 6.52 3.35
CA LEU A 166 -11.81 5.68 2.30
C LEU A 166 -11.95 4.21 2.76
N GLU A 167 -10.93 3.69 3.45
CA GLU A 167 -10.99 2.35 4.05
C GLU A 167 -11.98 2.27 5.21
N SER A 168 -11.83 3.14 6.20
CA SER A 168 -12.57 3.03 7.45
C SER A 168 -14.06 3.34 7.27
N PHE A 169 -14.40 4.39 6.52
CA PHE A 169 -15.78 4.80 6.26
C PHE A 169 -16.37 4.15 5.01
N GLY A 170 -15.62 4.14 3.91
CA GLY A 170 -16.06 3.58 2.63
C GLY A 170 -16.00 2.05 2.57
N GLY A 171 -15.25 1.39 3.45
CA GLY A 171 -14.95 -0.03 3.33
C GLY A 171 -14.12 -0.35 2.08
N TRP A 172 -13.37 0.63 1.57
CA TRP A 172 -12.56 0.46 0.38
C TRP A 172 -11.39 -0.48 0.65
N ARG A 173 -10.88 -1.06 -0.43
CA ARG A 173 -9.62 -1.79 -0.45
C ARG A 173 -8.59 -0.98 -1.22
N GLY A 174 -7.31 -1.30 -1.08
CA GLY A 174 -6.33 -0.56 -1.86
C GLY A 174 -4.89 -1.01 -1.63
N VAL A 175 -4.01 -0.27 -2.29
CA VAL A 175 -2.57 -0.39 -2.20
C VAL A 175 -2.00 0.92 -1.67
N CYS A 176 -1.20 0.82 -0.62
CA CYS A 176 -0.33 1.91 -0.16
C CYS A 176 1.10 1.56 -0.56
N ILE A 177 1.81 2.51 -1.17
CA ILE A 177 3.20 2.39 -1.58
C ILE A 177 3.98 3.42 -0.78
N GLU A 178 5.01 2.96 -0.08
CA GLU A 178 5.85 3.80 0.77
C GLU A 178 7.29 3.35 0.61
N ALA A 179 8.25 4.26 0.46
CA ALA A 179 9.66 3.90 0.35
C ALA A 179 10.39 4.03 1.71
N ASN A 180 9.91 4.92 2.58
CA ASN A 180 10.47 5.16 3.89
C ASN A 180 10.03 4.08 4.89
N SER A 181 10.96 3.18 5.19
CA SER A 181 10.73 2.02 6.05
C SER A 181 10.27 2.35 7.47
N GLN A 182 10.44 3.60 7.94
CA GLN A 182 10.01 4.01 9.28
C GLN A 182 8.49 3.93 9.47
N TYR A 183 7.70 4.11 8.41
CA TYR A 183 6.24 4.13 8.51
C TYR A 183 5.61 2.73 8.53
N VAL A 184 6.36 1.70 8.14
CA VAL A 184 5.86 0.32 7.92
C VAL A 184 5.10 -0.23 9.13
N TYR A 185 5.62 -0.01 10.35
CA TYR A 185 4.98 -0.55 11.56
C TYR A 185 3.59 0.05 11.84
N GLY A 186 3.31 1.27 11.38
CA GLY A 186 2.01 1.92 11.54
C GLY A 186 0.91 1.23 10.75
N TYR A 187 1.25 0.67 9.59
CA TYR A 187 0.32 0.04 8.64
C TYR A 187 -0.35 -1.23 9.15
N LYS A 188 0.12 -1.81 10.26
CA LYS A 188 -0.59 -2.92 10.94
C LYS A 188 -2.03 -2.58 11.34
N GLN A 189 -2.37 -1.29 11.39
CA GLN A 189 -3.69 -0.76 11.72
C GLN A 189 -4.58 -0.56 10.48
N ARG A 190 -4.00 -0.65 9.27
CA ARG A 190 -4.66 -0.45 7.97
C ARG A 190 -5.04 -1.81 7.37
N THR A 191 -5.97 -1.80 6.42
CA THR A 191 -6.42 -3.02 5.71
C THR A 191 -5.93 -3.10 4.27
N CYS A 192 -5.33 -2.02 3.77
CA CYS A 192 -4.64 -1.97 2.49
C CYS A 192 -3.46 -2.94 2.43
N LYS A 193 -3.05 -3.28 1.20
CA LYS A 193 -1.77 -3.94 0.96
C LYS A 193 -0.68 -2.87 0.96
N LEU A 194 0.31 -3.00 1.85
CA LEU A 194 1.48 -2.13 1.86
C LEU A 194 2.58 -2.71 0.97
N TYR A 195 3.13 -1.88 0.09
CA TYR A 195 4.34 -2.14 -0.68
C TYR A 195 5.44 -1.19 -0.21
N LEU A 196 6.50 -1.76 0.36
CA LEU A 196 7.71 -0.99 0.70
C LEU A 196 8.58 -0.87 -0.56
N ALA A 197 8.42 0.22 -1.32
CA ALA A 197 9.08 0.39 -2.61
C ALA A 197 9.14 1.85 -3.08
N ALA A 198 10.16 2.17 -3.87
CA ALA A 198 10.21 3.40 -4.66
C ALA A 198 9.50 3.16 -6.01
N ALA A 199 8.31 3.74 -6.18
CA ALA A 199 7.59 3.66 -7.44
C ALA A 199 8.25 4.55 -8.49
N GLY A 200 8.46 4.03 -9.70
CA GLY A 200 9.07 4.81 -10.78
C GLY A 200 9.46 3.95 -11.97
N SER A 201 9.97 4.60 -13.01
CA SER A 201 10.52 3.92 -14.19
C SER A 201 11.72 4.68 -14.75
N PRO A 202 12.72 3.98 -15.33
CA PRO A 202 12.73 2.54 -15.64
C PRO A 202 12.90 1.63 -14.43
N VAL A 203 12.26 0.45 -14.46
CA VAL A 203 12.38 -0.56 -13.40
C VAL A 203 13.82 -1.01 -13.17
N ASP A 204 14.13 -1.45 -11.95
CA ASP A 204 15.47 -1.87 -11.51
C ASP A 204 16.57 -0.78 -11.54
N THR A 205 16.22 0.45 -11.93
CA THR A 205 17.11 1.59 -11.77
C THR A 205 17.32 1.84 -10.28
N LEU A 206 18.56 1.80 -9.82
CA LEU A 206 18.89 2.18 -8.45
C LEU A 206 18.84 3.71 -8.34
N VAL A 207 18.04 4.18 -7.37
CA VAL A 207 17.96 5.59 -6.99
C VAL A 207 18.39 5.76 -5.55
N ASP A 208 18.97 6.91 -5.24
CA ASP A 208 19.14 7.32 -3.86
C ASP A 208 17.81 7.87 -3.35
N PHE A 209 17.40 7.43 -2.17
CA PHE A 209 16.20 7.87 -1.48
C PHE A 209 16.60 8.54 -0.16
N ALA A 210 16.22 9.80 0.01
CA ALA A 210 16.48 10.54 1.23
C ALA A 210 15.36 10.29 2.24
N ALA A 211 15.50 9.23 3.04
CA ALA A 211 14.63 8.98 4.16
C ALA A 211 14.86 10.03 5.26
N TRP A 212 13.80 10.64 5.78
CA TRP A 212 13.89 11.55 6.93
C TRP A 212 13.55 10.83 8.22
N VAL A 213 14.30 11.11 9.29
CA VAL A 213 14.08 10.54 10.63
C VAL A 213 13.76 11.69 11.59
N MET A 214 12.51 11.76 12.06
CA MET A 214 11.90 12.68 13.05
C MET A 214 11.08 13.87 12.51
N ASN A 215 9.75 13.79 12.62
CA ASN A 215 8.79 14.91 12.55
C ASN A 215 8.67 15.69 11.23
N ASP A 216 9.18 15.18 10.11
CA ASP A 216 9.05 15.82 8.80
C ASP A 216 8.50 14.85 7.75
N VAL A 217 7.70 15.36 6.80
CA VAL A 217 6.91 14.54 5.85
C VAL A 217 7.52 14.44 4.45
N TRP A 218 8.62 15.16 4.16
CA TRP A 218 9.19 15.37 2.81
C TRP A 218 10.25 14.34 2.37
N GLY A 219 10.02 13.05 2.65
CA GLY A 219 10.92 11.98 2.19
C GLY A 219 10.76 11.72 0.69
N GLY A 220 11.84 11.50 -0.06
CA GLY A 220 11.70 11.29 -1.50
C GLY A 220 12.96 10.83 -2.23
N ILE A 221 12.79 10.52 -3.51
CA ILE A 221 13.87 10.17 -4.45
C ILE A 221 14.77 11.39 -4.66
N VAL A 222 16.09 11.19 -4.63
CA VAL A 222 17.09 12.24 -4.88
C VAL A 222 17.43 12.24 -6.37
N ALA A 223 16.87 13.21 -7.09
CA ALA A 223 17.20 13.46 -8.49
C ALA A 223 17.11 14.96 -8.83
N PRO A 224 17.82 15.46 -9.87
CA PRO A 224 17.84 16.88 -10.23
C PRO A 224 16.46 17.51 -10.44
N GLU A 225 15.50 16.72 -10.89
CA GLU A 225 14.13 17.14 -11.18
C GLU A 225 13.17 17.04 -9.98
N THR A 226 13.60 16.47 -8.85
CA THR A 226 12.76 16.26 -7.66
C THR A 226 12.97 17.34 -6.62
N ASP A 227 12.05 17.47 -5.66
CA ASP A 227 12.17 18.43 -4.56
C ASP A 227 13.34 18.07 -3.62
N ASN A 228 13.80 16.82 -3.70
CA ASN A 228 14.90 16.27 -2.91
C ASN A 228 16.27 16.32 -3.61
N HIS A 229 16.43 17.13 -4.67
CA HIS A 229 17.68 17.27 -5.43
C HIS A 229 18.92 17.64 -4.60
N ASP A 230 18.74 18.34 -3.47
CA ASP A 230 19.78 18.54 -2.46
C ASP A 230 19.39 17.82 -1.15
N PRO A 231 19.90 16.60 -0.90
CA PRO A 231 19.61 15.89 0.33
C PRO A 231 20.36 16.46 1.55
N GLY A 232 21.29 17.40 1.36
CA GLY A 232 22.12 17.94 2.43
C GLY A 232 22.88 16.83 3.16
N LYS A 233 22.58 16.64 4.45
CA LYS A 233 23.21 15.61 5.31
C LYS A 233 22.29 14.43 5.61
N ARG A 234 21.16 14.30 4.91
CA ARG A 234 20.19 13.23 5.16
C ARG A 234 20.81 11.87 4.83
N PRO A 235 20.48 10.82 5.61
CA PRO A 235 20.87 9.46 5.26
C PRO A 235 20.20 9.09 3.93
N LEU A 236 20.96 8.40 3.07
CA LEU A 236 20.48 7.93 1.78
C LEU A 236 20.37 6.41 1.82
N GLU A 237 19.25 5.91 1.32
CA GLU A 237 19.02 4.50 1.06
C GLU A 237 19.00 4.28 -0.45
N SER A 238 19.74 3.30 -0.95
CA SER A 238 19.70 2.95 -2.38
C SER A 238 18.58 1.94 -2.60
N LEU A 239 17.58 2.31 -3.40
CA LEU A 239 16.39 1.51 -3.66
C LEU A 239 16.23 1.28 -5.18
N PRO A 240 15.89 0.06 -5.63
CA PRO A 240 15.49 -0.16 -7.01
C PRO A 240 14.09 0.40 -7.24
N LEU A 241 13.89 1.02 -8.40
CA LEU A 241 12.56 1.42 -8.86
C LEU A 241 11.74 0.20 -9.27
N VAL A 242 10.44 0.28 -9.02
CA VAL A 242 9.43 -0.66 -9.52
C VAL A 242 8.29 0.12 -10.18
N SER A 243 7.76 -0.38 -11.29
CA SER A 243 6.69 0.33 -11.98
C SER A 243 5.39 0.25 -11.19
N LEU A 244 4.56 1.30 -11.29
CA LEU A 244 3.23 1.27 -10.69
C LEU A 244 2.39 0.11 -11.27
N THR A 245 2.53 -0.19 -12.55
CA THR A 245 1.83 -1.31 -13.19
C THR A 245 2.21 -2.66 -12.58
N ASP A 246 3.49 -2.92 -12.30
CA ASP A 246 3.94 -4.18 -11.68
C ASP A 246 3.38 -4.34 -10.26
N ILE A 247 3.31 -3.24 -9.49
CA ILE A 247 2.70 -3.24 -8.16
C ILE A 247 1.20 -3.58 -8.25
N LEU A 248 0.48 -2.95 -9.19
CA LEU A 248 -0.96 -3.19 -9.38
C LEU A 248 -1.26 -4.62 -9.85
N ASP A 249 -0.41 -5.14 -10.74
CA ASP A 249 -0.45 -6.53 -11.17
C ASP A 249 -0.26 -7.43 -9.95
N HIS A 250 0.86 -7.33 -9.25
CA HIS A 250 1.14 -8.15 -8.06
C HIS A 250 0.03 -8.02 -6.98
N ALA A 251 -0.58 -6.84 -6.85
CA ALA A 251 -1.68 -6.62 -5.91
C ALA A 251 -3.00 -7.28 -6.34
N GLY A 252 -3.14 -7.69 -7.59
CA GLY A 252 -4.42 -8.09 -8.18
C GLY A 252 -5.42 -6.94 -8.14
N ALA A 253 -4.96 -5.72 -8.45
CA ALA A 253 -5.82 -4.54 -8.48
C ALA A 253 -6.85 -4.64 -9.62
N PRO A 254 -8.06 -4.08 -9.44
CA PRO A 254 -9.04 -4.01 -10.53
C PRO A 254 -8.54 -3.09 -11.65
N ARG A 255 -8.98 -3.33 -12.89
CA ARG A 255 -8.61 -2.48 -14.04
C ARG A 255 -9.16 -1.06 -13.95
N SER A 256 -10.35 -0.90 -13.37
CA SER A 256 -10.93 0.41 -13.05
C SER A 256 -10.76 0.65 -11.55
N ILE A 257 -10.06 1.72 -11.20
CA ILE A 257 -9.72 2.10 -9.83
C ILE A 257 -10.36 3.45 -9.54
N GLU A 258 -11.00 3.61 -8.37
CA GLU A 258 -11.71 4.83 -8.05
C GLU A 258 -10.77 6.02 -7.81
N TYR A 259 -9.64 5.80 -7.14
CA TYR A 259 -8.78 6.90 -6.72
C TYR A 259 -7.28 6.58 -6.76
N LEU A 260 -6.49 7.54 -7.22
CA LEU A 260 -5.04 7.61 -7.07
C LEU A 260 -4.67 8.89 -6.31
N SER A 261 -3.98 8.73 -5.18
CA SER A 261 -3.23 9.78 -4.49
C SER A 261 -1.77 9.71 -4.98
N LEU A 262 -1.33 10.74 -5.72
CA LEU A 262 0.00 10.85 -6.32
C LEU A 262 0.69 12.11 -5.82
N ASP A 263 1.38 11.98 -4.71
CA ASP A 263 2.16 13.04 -4.07
C ASP A 263 3.51 12.41 -3.75
N VAL A 264 4.53 12.67 -4.58
CA VAL A 264 5.84 11.99 -4.48
C VAL A 264 6.99 12.98 -4.54
N GLU A 265 6.75 14.20 -4.05
CA GLU A 265 7.79 15.23 -3.85
C GLU A 265 8.55 15.57 -5.15
N GLY A 266 7.81 15.72 -6.24
CA GLY A 266 8.33 16.11 -7.55
C GLY A 266 8.69 14.94 -8.49
N ALA A 267 8.50 13.69 -8.04
CA ALA A 267 8.75 12.49 -8.83
C ALA A 267 7.53 11.99 -9.64
N GLU A 268 6.45 12.77 -9.76
CA GLU A 268 5.16 12.33 -10.31
C GLU A 268 5.31 11.87 -11.77
N THR A 269 6.07 12.61 -12.58
CA THR A 269 6.41 12.22 -13.96
C THR A 269 7.17 10.89 -13.98
N MET A 270 8.09 10.66 -13.04
CA MET A 270 8.89 9.43 -12.97
C MET A 270 8.01 8.20 -12.69
N VAL A 271 6.98 8.37 -11.87
CA VAL A 271 5.98 7.32 -11.58
C VAL A 271 5.10 7.04 -12.80
N MET A 272 4.63 8.08 -13.48
CA MET A 272 3.55 7.97 -14.46
C MET A 272 4.00 7.80 -15.91
N ARG A 273 5.25 8.17 -16.26
CA ARG A 273 5.73 8.22 -17.66
C ARG A 273 5.49 6.93 -18.45
N ASP A 274 5.70 5.78 -17.81
CA ASP A 274 5.59 4.45 -18.44
C ASP A 274 4.35 3.69 -17.94
N PHE A 275 3.39 4.38 -17.31
CA PHE A 275 2.17 3.75 -16.80
C PHE A 275 1.26 3.23 -17.92
N HIS A 276 0.79 2.00 -17.79
CA HIS A 276 -0.06 1.35 -18.79
C HIS A 276 -1.54 1.76 -18.67
N PHE A 277 -1.89 2.95 -19.17
CA PHE A 277 -3.27 3.49 -19.18
C PHE A 277 -4.29 2.60 -19.92
N GLU A 278 -3.84 1.74 -20.84
CA GLU A 278 -4.70 0.77 -21.54
C GLU A 278 -5.10 -0.44 -20.66
N LYS A 279 -4.32 -0.70 -19.59
CA LYS A 279 -4.57 -1.80 -18.66
C LYS A 279 -5.32 -1.33 -17.42
N TYR A 280 -4.96 -0.16 -16.91
CA TYR A 280 -5.50 0.42 -15.68
C TYR A 280 -5.99 1.85 -15.92
N THR A 281 -7.16 2.16 -15.37
CA THR A 281 -7.76 3.49 -15.41
C THR A 281 -8.10 3.91 -13.99
N PHE A 282 -7.68 5.12 -13.61
CA PHE A 282 -8.11 5.79 -12.40
C PHE A 282 -9.31 6.68 -12.73
N LYS A 283 -10.37 6.66 -11.94
CA LYS A 283 -11.48 7.60 -12.11
C LYS A 283 -11.04 8.99 -11.66
N ILE A 284 -10.46 9.07 -10.47
CA ILE A 284 -9.98 10.32 -9.88
C ILE A 284 -8.49 10.20 -9.58
N ILE A 285 -7.74 11.25 -9.89
CA ILE A 285 -6.33 11.40 -9.52
C ILE A 285 -6.21 12.71 -8.74
N THR A 286 -5.65 12.69 -7.54
CA THR A 286 -4.98 13.89 -7.01
C THR A 286 -3.51 13.78 -7.33
N VAL A 287 -2.94 14.83 -7.92
CA VAL A 287 -1.53 14.91 -8.25
C VAL A 287 -0.91 16.16 -7.65
N GLU A 288 0.22 16.02 -6.97
CA GLU A 288 1.01 17.13 -6.47
C GLU A 288 1.78 17.79 -7.63
N ARG A 289 1.60 19.10 -7.84
CA ARG A 289 2.40 19.94 -8.76
C ARG A 289 2.79 19.27 -10.10
N PRO A 290 1.84 18.75 -10.91
CA PRO A 290 2.17 18.03 -12.12
C PRO A 290 2.95 18.91 -13.10
N LYS A 291 4.12 18.43 -13.54
CA LYS A 291 4.94 19.09 -14.56
C LYS A 291 4.27 19.04 -15.93
N PRO A 292 4.63 19.95 -16.87
CA PRO A 292 3.99 20.02 -18.18
C PRO A 292 3.90 18.68 -18.93
N GLU A 293 4.94 17.84 -18.84
CA GLU A 293 4.94 16.54 -19.50
C GLU A 293 3.93 15.55 -18.89
N LEU A 294 3.68 15.62 -17.58
CA LEU A 294 2.66 14.81 -16.92
C LEU A 294 1.26 15.34 -17.24
N VAL A 295 1.09 16.66 -17.27
CA VAL A 295 -0.15 17.32 -17.72
C VAL A 295 -0.53 16.83 -19.13
N GLU A 296 0.40 16.90 -20.09
CA GLU A 296 0.18 16.42 -21.46
C GLU A 296 -0.13 14.91 -21.50
N LEU A 297 0.53 14.10 -20.68
CA LEU A 297 0.27 12.67 -20.60
C LEU A 297 -1.15 12.39 -20.11
N LEU A 298 -1.57 13.01 -19.01
CA LEU A 298 -2.91 12.86 -18.43
C LEU A 298 -3.99 13.31 -19.43
N GLU A 299 -3.81 14.47 -20.08
CA GLU A 299 -4.78 14.99 -21.04
C GLU A 299 -4.97 14.08 -22.26
N ARG A 300 -3.88 13.52 -22.78
CA ARG A 300 -3.92 12.55 -23.90
C ARG A 300 -4.66 11.27 -23.54
N HIS A 301 -4.65 10.87 -22.27
CA HIS A 301 -5.36 9.69 -21.76
C HIS A 301 -6.75 10.04 -21.18
N GLY A 302 -7.33 11.18 -21.56
CA GLY A 302 -8.72 11.51 -21.24
C GLY A 302 -8.95 12.09 -19.84
N TYR A 303 -7.89 12.44 -19.12
CA TYR A 303 -8.01 13.13 -17.85
C TYR A 303 -8.12 14.64 -18.04
N ARG A 304 -8.83 15.32 -17.14
CA ARG A 304 -8.99 16.78 -17.14
C ARG A 304 -8.89 17.32 -15.72
N LYS A 305 -8.13 18.42 -15.57
CA LYS A 305 -7.91 19.12 -14.30
C LYS A 305 -9.14 19.86 -13.82
N VAL A 306 -9.86 19.33 -12.85
CA VAL A 306 -11.07 19.98 -12.31
C VAL A 306 -10.77 21.21 -11.48
N ARG A 307 -9.77 21.14 -10.57
CA ARG A 307 -9.44 22.23 -9.66
C ARG A 307 -8.07 22.07 -9.02
N ARG A 308 -7.64 23.11 -8.30
CA ARG A 308 -6.55 23.06 -7.32
C ARG A 308 -7.13 22.81 -5.92
N ASN A 309 -6.54 21.89 -5.17
CA ASN A 309 -7.02 21.45 -3.85
C ASN A 309 -6.45 22.31 -2.71
N ALA A 310 -5.19 22.74 -2.82
CA ALA A 310 -4.44 23.37 -1.73
C ALA A 310 -3.63 24.59 -2.19
N HIS A 311 -3.06 25.34 -1.23
CA HIS A 311 -2.04 26.36 -1.52
C HIS A 311 -0.77 25.77 -2.17
N TRP A 312 -0.45 24.52 -1.85
CA TRP A 312 0.75 23.77 -2.28
C TRP A 312 0.64 23.17 -3.69
N ASP A 313 -0.38 23.60 -4.44
CA ASP A 313 -0.59 23.30 -5.84
C ASP A 313 -0.95 21.84 -6.20
N ASP A 314 -1.48 21.07 -5.24
CA ASP A 314 -2.20 19.81 -5.51
C ASP A 314 -3.37 20.03 -6.47
N GLU A 315 -3.49 19.17 -7.46
CA GLU A 315 -4.52 19.26 -8.50
C GLU A 315 -5.42 18.03 -8.50
N LEU A 316 -6.73 18.26 -8.61
CA LEU A 316 -7.72 17.21 -8.79
C LEU A 316 -7.98 17.02 -10.29
N TRP A 317 -7.84 15.78 -10.75
CA TRP A 317 -8.05 15.37 -12.13
C TRP A 317 -9.09 14.25 -12.20
N LEU A 318 -10.00 14.34 -13.18
CA LEU A 318 -10.99 13.29 -13.45
C LEU A 318 -10.75 12.67 -14.82
N HIS A 319 -10.88 11.35 -14.92
CA HIS A 319 -11.00 10.67 -16.20
C HIS A 319 -12.37 10.96 -16.79
N GLN A 320 -12.44 11.92 -17.72
CA GLN A 320 -13.69 12.43 -18.27
C GLN A 320 -14.63 11.31 -18.78
N PRO A 321 -14.17 10.26 -19.50
CA PRO A 321 -15.04 9.17 -19.93
C PRO A 321 -15.67 8.34 -18.79
N SER A 322 -15.10 8.37 -17.58
CA SER A 322 -15.64 7.66 -16.41
C SER A 322 -16.76 8.41 -15.69
N PHE A 323 -17.00 9.68 -16.03
CA PHE A 323 -17.99 10.54 -15.37
C PHE A 323 -19.00 11.10 -16.38
N PRO A 324 -20.19 10.47 -16.52
CA PRO A 324 -21.26 11.02 -17.35
C PRO A 324 -21.65 12.46 -16.99
N GLU A 325 -21.56 12.80 -15.71
CA GLU A 325 -21.82 14.11 -15.13
C GLU A 325 -20.59 15.04 -15.11
N PHE A 326 -19.52 14.70 -15.85
CA PHE A 326 -18.26 15.46 -15.84
C PHE A 326 -18.47 16.96 -16.01
N ASP A 327 -19.28 17.40 -16.98
CA ASP A 327 -19.50 18.83 -17.22
C ASP A 327 -20.14 19.54 -16.01
N SER A 328 -21.03 18.85 -15.29
CA SER A 328 -21.67 19.40 -14.09
C SER A 328 -20.67 19.50 -12.93
N ILE A 329 -19.84 18.48 -12.75
CA ILE A 329 -18.75 18.50 -11.76
C ILE A 329 -17.76 19.61 -12.12
N TRP A 330 -17.32 19.66 -13.37
CA TRP A 330 -16.41 20.69 -13.86
C TRP A 330 -16.96 22.07 -13.58
N GLN A 331 -18.19 22.40 -14.00
CA GLN A 331 -18.77 23.72 -13.76
C GLN A 331 -18.89 24.08 -12.28
N ALA A 332 -19.15 23.09 -11.40
CA ALA A 332 -19.22 23.34 -9.96
C ALA A 332 -17.85 23.69 -9.35
N PHE A 333 -16.77 23.09 -9.86
CA PHE A 333 -15.44 23.15 -9.23
C PHE A 333 -14.39 23.94 -10.04
N SER A 334 -14.60 24.19 -11.33
CA SER A 334 -13.68 24.91 -12.21
C SER A 334 -13.71 26.40 -11.86
N GLY A 335 -12.58 26.93 -11.37
CA GLY A 335 -12.47 28.33 -10.93
C GLY A 335 -12.49 28.52 -9.41
N ALA A 336 -12.68 27.45 -8.64
CA ALA A 336 -12.39 27.42 -7.22
C ALA A 336 -10.87 27.29 -7.01
N ASP A 337 -10.12 28.36 -7.32
CA ASP A 337 -8.71 28.45 -6.94
C ASP A 337 -8.63 28.56 -5.42
N ARG A 338 -8.12 27.50 -4.78
CA ARG A 338 -7.89 27.44 -3.32
C ARG A 338 -9.17 27.63 -2.51
N GLY A 339 -10.04 26.63 -2.60
CA GLY A 339 -11.31 26.57 -1.90
C GLY A 339 -12.42 26.19 -2.84
N GLY A 340 -12.92 24.95 -2.70
CA GLY A 340 -14.02 24.44 -3.51
C GLY A 340 -15.33 25.15 -3.19
N PRO A 341 -16.37 25.04 -4.05
CA PRO A 341 -17.70 25.42 -3.63
C PRO A 341 -18.03 24.73 -2.30
N TYR A 342 -18.60 25.50 -1.38
CA TYR A 342 -19.28 24.90 -0.25
C TYR A 342 -20.49 24.16 -0.82
N LEU A 343 -20.49 22.83 -0.71
CA LEU A 343 -21.59 22.03 -1.20
C LEU A 343 -22.72 22.13 -0.18
N ASN A 344 -23.91 22.56 -0.63
CA ASN A 344 -25.07 22.71 0.25
C ASN A 344 -25.46 21.40 0.95
N SER A 345 -25.14 20.26 0.34
CA SER A 345 -25.26 18.93 0.93
C SER A 345 -24.30 17.95 0.25
N SER A 346 -23.91 16.92 0.98
CA SER A 346 -23.16 15.75 0.52
C SER A 346 -23.56 14.53 1.33
N CYS A 347 -23.32 13.35 0.77
CA CYS A 347 -23.50 12.08 1.48
C CYS A 347 -22.66 11.99 2.78
N LEU A 348 -21.58 12.78 2.89
CA LEU A 348 -20.77 12.87 4.11
C LEU A 348 -21.38 13.81 5.15
N SER A 349 -21.94 14.95 4.74
CA SER A 349 -22.64 15.85 5.67
C SER A 349 -23.86 15.18 6.30
N GLU A 350 -24.56 14.32 5.55
CA GLU A 350 -25.67 13.50 6.06
C GLU A 350 -25.20 12.44 7.05
N ALA A 351 -23.97 11.94 6.89
CA ALA A 351 -23.32 10.99 7.78
C ALA A 351 -22.56 11.66 8.94
N GLU A 352 -22.86 12.93 9.24
CA GLU A 352 -22.24 13.74 10.31
C GLU A 352 -20.72 13.97 10.13
N PHE A 353 -20.21 13.87 8.89
CA PHE A 353 -18.86 14.28 8.51
C PHE A 353 -18.93 15.62 7.75
N PRO A 354 -18.84 16.76 8.46
CA PRO A 354 -19.01 18.08 7.85
C PRO A 354 -17.94 18.34 6.78
N GLN A 355 -18.24 19.26 5.87
CA GLN A 355 -17.28 19.70 4.87
C GLN A 355 -16.03 20.28 5.55
N PRO A 356 -14.80 19.90 5.12
CA PRO A 356 -13.58 20.48 5.64
C PRO A 356 -13.54 21.98 5.32
N LYS A 357 -12.96 22.75 6.22
CA LYS A 357 -12.53 24.10 5.87
C LYS A 357 -11.38 23.97 4.88
N TRP A 358 -11.56 24.46 3.66
CA TRP A 358 -10.52 24.46 2.62
C TRP A 358 -9.37 25.44 2.91
N GLU A 359 -9.14 25.78 4.17
CA GLU A 359 -8.22 26.81 4.65
C GLU A 359 -6.81 26.23 4.86
N PHE A 360 -6.17 25.69 3.80
CA PHE A 360 -4.74 25.34 3.82
C PHE A 360 -4.05 25.62 2.49
#